data_AF-A0A3S3NNN8-F1
#
_entry.id   AF-A0A3S3NNN8-F1
#
_cell.length_a   1.000
_cell.length_b   1.000
_cell.length_c   1.000
_cell.angle_alpha   90.00
_cell.angle_beta   90.00
_cell.angle_gamma   90.00
#
_symmetry.space_group_name_H-M   'P 1'
#
loop_
_entity.id
_entity.type
_entity.pdbx_description
1 polymer ?
#
loop_
_entity_poly.entity_id
_entity_poly.type
_entity_poly.pdbx_seq_one_letter_code
_entity_poly.pdbx_strand_id
1 'polypeptide(L)'
;MKEWRRIRENKCNKQLDGAKNLASFCGIHFQKPLTLDDFQIIQEKLNDYQLKVIDCSTRQTIFEGPFKQKQIGIEFDENNKHYNAIIKIQSYFNKSYTCEHCGLMFKNKSWHRCELMCKKCLTLKCDPAQQFINCELCNREFYGSLCYQAHLKSTCNSKKKCAQCLIEYRVNKKVAHVCDQYICQRCNKQYTTMPHHCFLPVKNTEKLENEDNLPKIIIAFDVERYWGYDCIKKFCDDIYGEIAPKAEEAKANVYVFAHNAKGFDSHFILRDLFSREFTTKPEIIMVGNKILKLDIGNIRFMDSLCIFQQPLDKLPKAYGLSEIKGFFPHEFNQEANFNYEGPMPDLKYFELEYMTPSKAAEIKCWYDEQVAND
;
A
#
# COMPACT_ATOMS: atom_id res chain seq x y z
N MET A 1 -22.08 27.63 -23.85
CA MET A 1 -22.41 27.30 -22.43
C MET A 1 -23.65 26.39 -22.28
N LYS A 2 -24.78 26.67 -22.96
CA LYS A 2 -26.02 25.85 -22.86
C LYS A 2 -25.88 24.41 -23.39
N GLU A 3 -25.07 24.21 -24.43
CA GLU A 3 -24.89 22.88 -25.05
C GLU A 3 -24.04 21.94 -24.20
N TRP A 4 -22.95 22.44 -23.61
CA TRP A 4 -22.07 21.60 -22.78
C TRP A 4 -22.80 21.06 -21.54
N ARG A 5 -23.66 21.90 -20.95
CA ARG A 5 -24.54 21.52 -19.84
C ARG A 5 -25.53 20.43 -20.23
N ARG A 6 -26.11 20.49 -21.44
CA ARG A 6 -27.02 19.46 -21.95
C ARG A 6 -26.31 18.12 -22.16
N ILE A 7 -25.07 18.12 -22.65
CA ILE A 7 -24.31 16.88 -22.81
C ILE A 7 -23.93 16.30 -21.44
N ARG A 8 -23.50 17.12 -20.47
CA ARG A 8 -23.22 16.63 -19.10
C ARG A 8 -24.42 16.02 -18.40
N GLU A 9 -25.60 16.64 -18.54
CA GLU A 9 -26.86 16.17 -17.97
C GLU A 9 -27.52 15.07 -18.83
N ASN A 10 -26.85 14.61 -19.90
CA ASN A 10 -27.38 13.71 -20.94
C ASN A 10 -28.80 14.06 -21.43
N LYS A 11 -29.13 15.36 -21.46
CA LYS A 11 -30.45 15.83 -21.88
C LYS A 11 -30.67 15.50 -23.35
N CYS A 12 -31.81 14.87 -23.63
CA CYS A 12 -32.19 14.39 -24.96
C CYS A 12 -31.18 13.39 -25.56
N ASN A 13 -30.56 12.53 -24.75
CA ASN A 13 -29.65 11.46 -25.20
C ASN A 13 -28.41 11.96 -25.97
N LYS A 14 -27.98 13.21 -25.76
CA LYS A 14 -26.83 13.79 -26.48
C LYS A 14 -25.53 13.01 -26.30
N GLN A 15 -25.31 12.34 -25.16
CA GLN A 15 -24.12 11.50 -24.97
C GLN A 15 -24.18 10.25 -25.86
N LEU A 16 -25.36 9.66 -25.99
CA LEU A 16 -25.59 8.49 -26.84
C LEU A 16 -25.37 8.81 -28.32
N ASP A 17 -25.90 9.94 -28.78
CA ASP A 17 -25.71 10.40 -30.16
C ASP A 17 -24.24 10.73 -30.44
N GLY A 18 -23.55 11.37 -29.49
CA GLY A 18 -22.11 11.61 -29.56
C GLY A 18 -21.30 10.32 -29.64
N ALA A 19 -21.64 9.31 -28.84
CA ALA A 19 -20.97 8.01 -28.85
C ALA A 19 -21.19 7.25 -30.17
N LYS A 20 -22.40 7.29 -30.74
CA LYS A 20 -22.69 6.71 -32.07
C LYS A 20 -21.89 7.40 -33.18
N ASN A 21 -21.81 8.73 -33.13
CA ASN A 21 -21.03 9.50 -34.11
C ASN A 21 -19.54 9.19 -34.01
N LEU A 22 -18.99 9.07 -32.79
CA LEU A 22 -17.60 8.68 -32.58
C LEU A 22 -17.33 7.26 -33.08
N ALA A 23 -18.21 6.30 -32.77
CA ALA A 23 -18.11 4.93 -33.24
C ALA A 23 -18.10 4.86 -34.78
N SER A 24 -19.02 5.59 -35.44
CA SER A 24 -19.07 5.69 -36.90
C SER A 24 -17.79 6.32 -37.49
N PHE A 25 -17.28 7.40 -36.88
CA PHE A 25 -16.05 8.07 -37.29
C PHE A 25 -14.80 7.16 -37.18
N CYS A 26 -14.78 6.30 -36.17
CA CYS A 26 -13.73 5.32 -35.94
C CYS A 26 -13.94 4.01 -36.75
N GLY A 27 -15.09 3.80 -37.38
CA GLY A 27 -15.42 2.54 -38.05
C GLY A 27 -15.69 1.38 -37.09
N ILE A 28 -16.08 1.65 -35.85
CA ILE A 28 -16.31 0.67 -34.79
C ILE A 28 -17.81 0.36 -34.68
N HIS A 29 -18.16 -0.90 -34.46
CA HIS A 29 -19.55 -1.32 -34.25
C HIS A 29 -20.05 -0.92 -32.86
N PHE A 30 -20.91 0.10 -32.79
CA PHE A 30 -21.45 0.65 -31.53
C PHE A 30 -22.13 -0.38 -30.60
N GLN A 31 -22.68 -1.47 -31.15
CA GLN A 31 -23.43 -2.49 -30.40
C GLN A 31 -22.54 -3.62 -29.85
N LYS A 32 -21.24 -3.64 -30.19
CA LYS A 32 -20.29 -4.64 -29.70
C LYS A 32 -19.48 -4.07 -28.52
N PRO A 33 -19.10 -4.90 -27.53
CA PRO A 33 -18.15 -4.49 -26.52
C PRO A 33 -16.82 -4.05 -27.16
N LEU A 34 -16.25 -2.96 -26.65
CA LEU A 34 -14.95 -2.47 -27.08
C LEU A 34 -13.84 -3.41 -26.63
N THR A 35 -12.89 -3.65 -27.53
CA THR A 35 -11.65 -4.41 -27.33
C THR A 35 -10.44 -3.48 -27.26
N LEU A 36 -9.26 -4.02 -26.98
CA LEU A 36 -8.01 -3.23 -26.99
C LEU A 36 -7.68 -2.68 -28.38
N ASP A 37 -8.00 -3.43 -29.44
CA ASP A 37 -7.80 -2.98 -30.82
C ASP A 37 -8.70 -1.78 -31.15
N ASP A 38 -9.93 -1.77 -30.62
CA ASP A 38 -10.83 -0.63 -30.77
C ASP A 38 -10.25 0.65 -30.12
N PHE A 39 -9.62 0.52 -28.95
CA PHE A 39 -8.95 1.65 -28.30
C PHE A 39 -7.75 2.15 -29.09
N GLN A 40 -7.01 1.27 -29.76
CA GLN A 40 -5.93 1.65 -30.67
C GLN A 40 -6.48 2.47 -31.85
N ILE A 41 -7.58 2.02 -32.48
CA ILE A 41 -8.24 2.76 -33.58
C ILE A 41 -8.73 4.13 -33.10
N ILE A 42 -9.35 4.20 -31.92
CA ILE A 42 -9.79 5.47 -31.33
C ILE A 42 -8.60 6.39 -31.07
N GLN A 43 -7.49 5.87 -30.55
CA GLN A 43 -6.27 6.63 -30.29
C GLN A 43 -5.65 7.21 -31.58
N GLU A 44 -5.66 6.46 -32.67
CA GLU A 44 -5.17 6.94 -33.98
C GLU A 44 -6.04 8.06 -34.54
N LYS A 45 -7.36 7.95 -34.38
CA LYS A 45 -8.33 8.97 -34.80
C LYS A 45 -8.29 10.23 -33.91
N LEU A 46 -8.05 10.07 -32.62
CA LEU A 46 -7.94 11.14 -31.63
C LEU A 46 -6.46 11.46 -31.32
N ASN A 47 -5.66 11.70 -32.36
CA ASN A 47 -4.21 11.91 -32.27
C ASN A 47 -3.75 13.13 -31.43
N ASP A 48 -4.64 14.07 -31.16
CA ASP A 48 -4.44 15.23 -30.29
C ASP A 48 -4.55 14.88 -28.80
N TYR A 49 -5.13 13.73 -28.47
CA TYR A 49 -5.37 13.26 -27.11
C TYR A 49 -4.56 12.01 -26.80
N GLN A 50 -4.25 11.79 -25.53
CA GLN A 50 -3.76 10.51 -25.02
C GLN A 50 -4.91 9.79 -24.31
N LEU A 51 -5.31 8.63 -24.83
CA LEU A 51 -6.23 7.73 -24.14
C LEU A 51 -5.48 6.94 -23.06
N LYS A 52 -6.11 6.83 -21.89
CA LYS A 52 -5.70 5.94 -20.81
C LYS A 52 -6.91 5.16 -20.32
N VAL A 53 -6.88 3.84 -20.50
CA VAL A 53 -7.92 2.93 -19.99
C VAL A 53 -7.36 2.22 -18.77
N ILE A 54 -8.06 2.33 -17.65
CA ILE A 54 -7.61 1.84 -16.34
C ILE A 54 -8.63 0.86 -15.81
N ASP A 55 -8.15 -0.28 -15.34
CA ASP A 55 -9.00 -1.27 -14.69
C ASP A 55 -9.44 -0.77 -13.31
N CYS A 56 -10.74 -0.80 -13.02
CA CYS A 56 -11.30 -0.35 -11.74
C CYS A 56 -10.78 -1.19 -10.57
N SER A 57 -10.64 -2.50 -10.76
CA SER A 57 -10.32 -3.45 -9.68
C SER A 57 -8.86 -3.40 -9.28
N THR A 58 -7.95 -3.37 -10.25
CA THR A 58 -6.50 -3.40 -10.05
C THR A 58 -5.85 -2.02 -10.09
N ARG A 59 -6.56 -0.99 -10.59
CA ARG A 59 -6.03 0.34 -10.91
C ARG A 59 -4.84 0.33 -11.86
N GLN A 60 -4.66 -0.76 -12.60
CA GLN A 60 -3.61 -0.86 -13.61
C GLN A 60 -4.09 -0.26 -14.93
N THR A 61 -3.16 0.38 -15.66
CA THR A 61 -3.45 0.88 -16.99
C THR A 61 -3.47 -0.29 -17.98
N ILE A 62 -4.63 -0.58 -18.54
CA ILE A 62 -4.85 -1.64 -19.54
C ILE A 62 -4.42 -1.16 -20.93
N PHE A 63 -4.66 0.11 -21.24
CA PHE A 63 -4.26 0.74 -22.50
C PHE A 63 -3.70 2.14 -22.24
N GLU A 64 -2.53 2.44 -22.83
CA GLU A 64 -1.92 3.76 -22.78
C GLU A 64 -1.44 4.18 -24.17
N GLY A 65 -2.08 5.20 -24.74
CA GLY A 65 -1.61 5.82 -25.97
C GLY A 65 -0.36 6.67 -25.76
N PRO A 66 0.24 7.20 -26.85
CA PRO A 66 1.41 8.06 -26.78
C PRO A 66 1.13 9.32 -25.95
N PHE A 67 2.14 9.80 -25.21
CA PHE A 67 1.95 10.96 -24.34
C PHE A 67 1.52 12.21 -25.11
N LYS A 68 0.41 12.81 -24.66
CA LYS A 68 -0.12 14.09 -25.14
C LYS A 68 -0.57 14.92 -23.95
N GLN A 69 -0.51 16.24 -24.07
CA GLN A 69 -0.94 17.14 -23.00
C GLN A 69 -2.44 17.02 -22.67
N LYS A 70 -3.27 16.77 -23.68
CA LYS A 70 -4.69 16.51 -23.48
C LYS A 70 -4.88 15.02 -23.23
N GLN A 71 -5.33 14.65 -22.03
CA GLN A 71 -5.52 13.25 -21.63
C GLN A 71 -7.00 12.93 -21.46
N ILE A 72 -7.43 11.77 -21.95
CA ILE A 72 -8.75 11.19 -21.76
C ILE A 72 -8.57 9.94 -20.90
N GLY A 73 -9.03 10.00 -19.65
CA GLY A 73 -9.02 8.85 -18.75
C GLY A 73 -10.36 8.13 -18.79
N ILE A 74 -10.31 6.80 -18.93
CA ILE A 74 -11.47 5.92 -18.91
C ILE A 74 -11.18 4.84 -17.87
N GLU A 75 -12.12 4.61 -16.96
CA GLU A 75 -12.08 3.51 -16.02
C GLU A 75 -12.99 2.40 -16.54
N PHE A 76 -12.47 1.18 -16.62
CA PHE A 76 -13.20 -0.02 -17.02
C PHE A 76 -13.59 -0.82 -15.79
N ASP A 77 -14.88 -1.07 -15.63
CA ASP A 77 -15.44 -1.94 -14.59
C ASP A 77 -15.82 -3.27 -15.23
N GLU A 78 -14.98 -4.29 -15.02
CA GLU A 78 -15.17 -5.63 -15.59
C GLU A 78 -16.47 -6.29 -15.09
N ASN A 79 -16.85 -6.06 -13.83
CA ASN A 79 -18.04 -6.68 -13.22
C ASN A 79 -19.32 -6.19 -13.87
N ASN A 80 -19.40 -4.88 -14.13
CA ASN A 80 -20.56 -4.25 -14.75
C ASN A 80 -20.42 -4.14 -16.29
N LYS A 81 -19.30 -4.58 -16.85
CA LYS A 81 -18.91 -4.40 -18.26
C LYS A 81 -19.14 -2.96 -18.72
N HIS A 82 -18.75 -2.00 -17.87
CA HIS A 82 -19.07 -0.59 -18.04
C HIS A 82 -17.81 0.28 -18.07
N TYR A 83 -17.90 1.44 -18.74
CA TYR A 83 -16.82 2.40 -18.82
C TYR A 83 -17.22 3.72 -18.18
N ASN A 84 -16.45 4.16 -17.18
CA ASN A 84 -16.62 5.44 -16.51
C ASN A 84 -15.61 6.46 -17.03
N ALA A 85 -16.04 7.71 -17.15
CA ALA A 85 -15.15 8.81 -17.53
C ALA A 85 -14.37 9.31 -16.31
N ILE A 86 -13.04 9.30 -16.38
CA ILE A 86 -12.17 9.89 -15.36
C ILE A 86 -12.01 11.37 -15.66
N ILE A 87 -12.72 12.21 -14.92
CA ILE A 87 -12.75 13.68 -15.13
C ILE A 87 -11.37 14.32 -14.85
N LYS A 88 -10.67 13.83 -13.83
CA LYS A 88 -9.34 14.32 -13.43
C LYS A 88 -8.42 13.14 -13.14
N ILE A 89 -7.62 12.76 -14.12
CA ILE A 89 -6.71 11.61 -14.02
C ILE A 89 -5.69 11.77 -12.89
N GLN A 90 -5.24 13.01 -12.63
CA GLN A 90 -4.35 13.35 -11.51
C GLN A 90 -4.96 13.07 -10.16
N SER A 91 -6.22 13.49 -9.96
CA SER A 91 -6.98 13.22 -8.74
C SER A 91 -7.23 11.72 -8.57
N TYR A 92 -7.54 11.02 -9.67
CA TYR A 92 -7.76 9.57 -9.66
C TYR A 92 -6.55 8.78 -9.12
N PHE A 93 -5.33 9.13 -9.57
CA PHE A 93 -4.09 8.50 -9.10
C PHE A 93 -3.50 9.12 -7.82
N ASN A 94 -4.18 10.09 -7.19
CA ASN A 94 -3.67 10.84 -6.04
C ASN A 94 -2.27 11.44 -6.29
N LYS A 95 -2.06 12.02 -7.48
CA LYS A 95 -0.83 12.71 -7.88
C LYS A 95 -1.13 14.18 -8.19
N SER A 96 -0.20 15.06 -7.86
CA SER A 96 -0.37 16.51 -8.01
C SER A 96 0.31 17.07 -9.26
N TYR A 97 1.24 16.31 -9.84
CA TYR A 97 2.06 16.77 -10.96
C TYR A 97 2.24 15.65 -11.98
N THR A 98 2.37 16.04 -13.24
CA THR A 98 2.69 15.16 -14.37
C THR A 98 3.92 15.74 -15.07
N CYS A 99 4.88 14.89 -15.45
CA CYS A 99 6.00 15.32 -16.26
C CYS A 99 5.55 15.55 -17.71
N GLU A 100 5.81 16.74 -18.26
CA GLU A 100 5.46 17.08 -19.65
C GLU A 100 6.33 16.35 -20.69
N HIS A 101 7.39 15.66 -20.27
CA HIS A 101 8.33 15.00 -21.19
C HIS A 101 8.24 13.48 -21.17
N CYS A 102 8.00 12.88 -19.99
CA CYS A 102 7.87 11.41 -19.87
C CYS A 102 6.47 10.96 -19.44
N GLY A 103 5.53 11.89 -19.20
CA GLY A 103 4.17 11.56 -18.78
C GLY A 103 4.02 10.98 -17.37
N LEU A 104 5.12 10.77 -16.64
CA LEU A 104 5.09 10.19 -15.29
C LEU A 104 4.41 11.13 -14.31
N MET A 105 3.48 10.59 -13.52
CA MET A 105 2.72 11.33 -12.51
C MET A 105 3.33 11.14 -11.12
N PHE A 106 3.56 12.24 -10.39
CA PHE A 106 4.23 12.26 -9.10
C PHE A 106 3.57 13.22 -8.10
N LYS A 107 3.78 12.96 -6.80
CA LYS A 107 3.17 13.76 -5.72
C LYS A 107 3.95 15.04 -5.43
N ASN A 108 5.28 14.96 -5.42
CA ASN A 108 6.17 16.09 -5.13
C ASN A 108 7.10 16.34 -6.31
N LYS A 109 7.30 17.61 -6.68
CA LYS A 109 8.22 18.00 -7.77
C LYS A 109 9.66 17.48 -7.58
N SER A 110 10.09 17.26 -6.34
CA SER A 110 11.42 16.75 -6.01
C SER A 110 11.59 15.24 -6.19
N TRP A 111 10.49 14.47 -6.28
CA TRP A 111 10.53 13.00 -6.36
C TRP A 111 10.73 12.50 -7.78
N HIS A 112 10.48 13.34 -8.77
CA HIS A 112 10.68 13.00 -10.17
C HIS A 112 11.91 13.69 -10.73
N ARG A 113 12.83 12.88 -11.27
CA ARG A 113 13.88 13.35 -12.19
C ARG A 113 13.67 12.64 -13.52
N CYS A 114 13.26 13.39 -14.53
CA CYS A 114 13.04 12.85 -15.87
C CYS A 114 14.38 12.39 -16.46
N GLU A 115 14.36 11.24 -17.12
CA GLU A 115 15.55 10.65 -17.76
C GLU A 115 16.09 11.53 -18.89
N LEU A 116 15.22 12.31 -19.54
CA LEU A 116 15.56 13.26 -20.59
C LEU A 116 16.29 14.51 -20.05
N MET A 117 16.31 14.73 -18.73
CA MET A 117 17.01 15.87 -18.12
C MET A 117 18.48 15.54 -17.89
N CYS A 118 19.35 16.49 -18.23
CA CYS A 118 20.78 16.36 -17.97
C CYS A 118 21.06 16.21 -16.47
N LYS A 119 21.82 15.19 -16.08
CA LYS A 119 22.18 14.93 -14.67
C LYS A 119 23.04 16.04 -14.04
N LYS A 120 23.78 16.81 -14.85
CA LYS A 120 24.68 17.88 -14.40
C LYS A 120 23.95 19.21 -14.18
N CYS A 121 23.34 19.77 -15.23
CA CYS A 121 22.61 21.05 -15.15
C CYS A 121 21.13 20.93 -14.77
N LEU A 122 20.55 19.74 -14.75
CA LEU A 122 19.12 19.48 -14.49
C LEU A 122 18.18 20.24 -15.44
N THR A 123 18.58 20.41 -16.71
CA THR A 123 17.73 20.95 -17.77
C THR A 123 17.74 20.02 -18.99
N LEU A 124 16.79 20.23 -19.91
CA LEU A 124 16.70 19.48 -21.18
C LEU A 124 17.67 19.99 -22.26
N LYS A 125 18.25 21.18 -22.05
CA LYS A 125 19.13 21.84 -23.01
C LYS A 125 20.58 21.48 -22.70
N CYS A 126 21.01 20.35 -23.23
CA CYS A 126 22.34 19.79 -23.01
C CYS A 126 22.76 19.00 -24.25
N ASP A 127 24.03 19.13 -24.63
CA ASP A 127 24.67 18.27 -25.62
C ASP A 127 25.78 17.46 -24.92
N PRO A 128 25.50 16.20 -24.52
CA PRO A 128 26.45 15.37 -23.80
C PRO A 128 27.73 15.03 -24.57
N ALA A 129 27.76 15.24 -25.90
CA ALA A 129 28.92 14.94 -26.74
C ALA A 129 30.02 16.02 -26.69
N GLN A 130 29.74 17.18 -26.09
CA GLN A 130 30.68 18.29 -26.00
C GLN A 130 31.68 18.14 -24.85
N GLN A 131 32.85 18.78 -25.00
CA GLN A 131 33.87 18.84 -23.97
C GLN A 131 33.38 19.52 -22.69
N PHE A 132 34.00 19.17 -21.56
CA PHE A 132 33.62 19.71 -20.26
C PHE A 132 34.11 21.15 -20.06
N ILE A 133 33.24 21.98 -19.48
CA ILE A 133 33.55 23.31 -18.98
C ILE A 133 33.41 23.30 -17.46
N ASN A 134 34.45 23.76 -16.75
CA ASN A 134 34.44 23.92 -15.30
C ASN A 134 33.85 25.27 -14.89
N CYS A 135 33.01 25.27 -13.87
CA CYS A 135 32.48 26.51 -13.29
C CYS A 135 33.31 26.94 -12.08
N GLU A 136 33.84 28.16 -12.12
CA GLU A 136 34.63 28.75 -11.04
C GLU A 136 33.81 29.07 -9.78
N LEU A 137 32.48 29.24 -9.91
CA LEU A 137 31.60 29.59 -8.78
C LEU A 137 31.21 28.38 -7.92
N CYS A 138 31.10 27.21 -8.54
CA CYS A 138 30.62 25.99 -7.89
C CYS A 138 31.59 24.80 -8.01
N ASN A 139 32.70 24.95 -8.74
CA ASN A 139 33.73 23.92 -9.00
C ASN A 139 33.18 22.62 -9.64
N ARG A 140 32.03 22.68 -10.29
CA ARG A 140 31.43 21.54 -11.02
C ARG A 140 31.70 21.65 -12.51
N GLU A 141 31.75 20.51 -13.17
CA GLU A 141 31.97 20.37 -14.62
C GLU A 141 30.62 20.20 -15.36
N PHE A 142 30.50 20.74 -16.57
CA PHE A 142 29.28 20.75 -17.38
C PHE A 142 29.58 20.51 -18.88
N TYR A 143 28.63 19.96 -19.63
CA TYR A 143 28.81 19.63 -21.06
C TYR A 143 28.69 20.85 -21.97
N GLY A 144 29.82 21.37 -22.46
CA GLY A 144 29.83 22.50 -23.37
C GLY A 144 29.19 23.78 -22.83
N SER A 145 29.02 24.77 -23.69
CA SER A 145 28.55 26.11 -23.32
C SER A 145 27.07 26.15 -22.94
N LEU A 146 26.23 25.32 -23.57
CA LEU A 146 24.80 25.27 -23.31
C LEU A 146 24.48 24.70 -21.91
N CYS A 147 25.12 23.59 -21.53
CA CYS A 147 24.97 23.02 -20.18
C CYS A 147 25.53 24.00 -19.12
N TYR A 148 26.64 24.68 -19.45
CA TYR A 148 27.21 25.72 -18.61
C TYR A 148 26.23 26.88 -18.38
N GLN A 149 25.67 27.49 -19.42
CA GLN A 149 24.71 28.59 -19.20
C GLN A 149 23.44 28.15 -18.48
N ALA A 150 22.96 26.93 -18.76
CA ALA A 150 21.79 26.38 -18.09
C ALA A 150 22.03 26.16 -16.58
N HIS A 151 23.21 25.69 -16.18
CA HIS A 151 23.48 25.40 -14.76
C HIS A 151 23.54 26.67 -13.90
N LEU A 152 24.01 27.80 -14.46
CA LEU A 152 24.11 29.08 -13.75
C LEU A 152 22.75 29.51 -13.18
N LYS A 153 21.67 29.25 -13.93
CA LYS A 153 20.29 29.57 -13.52
C LYS A 153 19.64 28.49 -12.65
N SER A 154 20.04 27.23 -12.78
CA SER A 154 19.35 26.10 -12.15
C SER A 154 20.00 25.63 -10.84
N THR A 155 21.31 25.37 -10.83
CA THR A 155 21.96 24.58 -9.76
C THR A 155 23.24 25.19 -9.19
N CYS A 156 23.81 26.22 -9.82
CA CYS A 156 25.09 26.79 -9.39
C CYS A 156 25.10 27.24 -7.91
N ASN A 157 24.03 27.89 -7.47
CA ASN A 157 23.93 28.37 -6.08
C ASN A 157 23.57 27.28 -5.07
N SER A 158 22.91 26.19 -5.51
CA SER A 158 22.38 25.16 -4.62
C SER A 158 23.29 23.94 -4.49
N LYS A 159 24.23 23.75 -5.42
CA LYS A 159 25.17 22.61 -5.43
C LYS A 159 26.58 23.08 -5.73
N LYS A 160 27.53 22.72 -4.86
CA LYS A 160 28.95 23.03 -5.02
C LYS A 160 29.79 21.77 -4.90
N LYS A 161 30.97 21.78 -5.49
CA LYS A 161 32.02 20.77 -5.31
C LYS A 161 33.10 21.37 -4.43
N CYS A 162 33.47 20.68 -3.36
CA CYS A 162 34.57 21.14 -2.51
C CYS A 162 35.90 20.99 -3.26
N ALA A 163 36.78 21.99 -3.21
CA ALA A 163 38.09 21.93 -3.85
C ALA A 163 39.07 20.99 -3.12
N GLN A 164 38.88 20.80 -1.81
CA GLN A 164 39.74 19.96 -0.97
C GLN A 164 39.33 18.48 -1.03
N CYS A 165 38.09 18.17 -0.67
CA CYS A 165 37.62 16.78 -0.62
C CYS A 165 36.94 16.29 -1.91
N LEU A 166 36.83 17.16 -2.94
CA LEU A 166 36.25 16.85 -4.26
C LEU A 166 34.79 16.37 -4.27
N ILE A 167 34.11 16.42 -3.13
CA ILE A 167 32.72 15.95 -2.98
C ILE A 167 31.73 17.04 -3.40
N GLU A 168 30.70 16.62 -4.15
CA GLU A 168 29.55 17.46 -4.45
C GLU A 168 28.56 17.47 -3.27
N TYR A 169 28.22 18.65 -2.79
CA TYR A 169 27.27 18.85 -1.69
C TYR A 169 26.22 19.90 -2.03
N ARG A 170 25.09 19.86 -1.31
CA ARG A 170 24.06 20.90 -1.40
C ARG A 170 24.36 22.01 -0.41
N VAL A 171 24.28 23.26 -0.85
CA VAL A 171 24.51 24.43 0.00
C VAL A 171 23.37 24.57 1.01
N ASN A 172 23.69 24.59 2.30
CA ASN A 172 22.75 24.86 3.39
C ASN A 172 23.07 26.23 3.99
N LYS A 173 22.07 27.10 4.18
CA LYS A 173 22.26 28.44 4.76
C LYS A 173 22.67 28.40 6.24
N LYS A 174 22.32 27.33 6.96
CA LYS A 174 22.56 27.20 8.41
C LYS A 174 23.85 26.45 8.76
N VAL A 175 24.35 25.61 7.85
CA VAL A 175 25.46 24.70 8.12
C VAL A 175 26.44 24.78 6.96
N ALA A 176 27.65 25.24 7.23
CA ALA A 176 28.74 25.24 6.25
C ALA A 176 29.20 23.80 5.97
N HIS A 177 29.75 23.56 4.78
CA HIS A 177 30.39 22.29 4.48
C HIS A 177 31.68 22.15 5.29
N VAL A 178 31.88 21.00 5.92
CA VAL A 178 33.10 20.62 6.62
C VAL A 178 33.69 19.41 5.90
N CYS A 179 34.96 19.48 5.52
CA CYS A 179 35.68 18.36 4.91
C CYS A 179 35.75 17.18 5.90
N ASP A 180 35.75 15.96 5.37
CA ASP A 180 35.85 14.72 6.16
C ASP A 180 34.76 14.55 7.22
N GLN A 181 33.61 15.23 7.04
CA GLN A 181 32.40 15.00 7.80
C GLN A 181 31.23 14.70 6.85
N TYR A 182 30.66 13.52 7.01
CA TYR A 182 29.64 13.00 6.11
C TYR A 182 28.43 12.51 6.88
N ILE A 183 27.25 12.59 6.27
CA ILE A 183 26.00 12.04 6.81
C ILE A 183 25.45 11.03 5.81
N CYS A 184 25.28 9.78 6.26
CA CYS A 184 24.66 8.76 5.43
C CYS A 184 23.16 9.03 5.27
N GLN A 185 22.68 9.23 4.04
CA GLN A 185 21.25 9.51 3.79
C GLN A 185 20.33 8.30 4.08
N ARG A 186 20.90 7.11 4.31
CA ARG A 186 20.13 5.89 4.63
C ARG A 186 20.01 5.66 6.15
N CYS A 187 21.12 5.73 6.89
CA CYS A 187 21.12 5.48 8.34
C CYS A 187 21.21 6.76 9.18
N ASN A 188 21.35 7.93 8.56
CA ASN A 188 21.50 9.25 9.17
C ASN A 188 22.67 9.39 10.15
N LYS A 189 23.63 8.46 10.17
CA LYS A 189 24.83 8.54 11.00
C LYS A 189 25.88 9.44 10.38
N GLN A 190 26.56 10.20 11.24
CA GLN A 190 27.76 10.94 10.89
C GLN A 190 28.97 10.00 10.84
N TYR A 191 29.86 10.21 9.88
CA TYR A 191 31.12 9.47 9.77
C TYR A 191 32.22 10.36 9.19
N THR A 192 33.47 10.03 9.50
CA THR A 192 34.65 10.80 9.10
C THR A 192 35.56 10.07 8.12
N THR A 193 35.42 8.75 7.99
CA THR A 193 36.26 7.91 7.12
C THR A 193 35.43 7.18 6.07
N MET A 194 35.95 7.08 4.84
CA MET A 194 35.38 6.27 3.76
C MET A 194 36.10 4.93 3.64
N PRO A 195 35.41 3.83 3.25
CA PRO A 195 33.99 3.75 2.93
C PRO A 195 33.07 3.64 4.18
N HIS A 196 31.92 4.30 4.14
CA HIS A 196 30.86 4.14 5.15
C HIS A 196 30.09 2.85 4.86
N HIS A 197 30.39 1.81 5.63
CA HIS A 197 29.65 0.56 5.57
C HIS A 197 28.26 0.75 6.21
N CYS A 198 27.29 1.14 5.38
CA CYS A 198 25.89 1.31 5.77
C CYS A 198 25.23 -0.06 5.95
N PHE A 199 25.51 -0.71 7.08
CA PHE A 199 24.81 -1.93 7.49
C PHE A 199 23.33 -1.63 7.81
N LEU A 200 22.49 -2.67 7.84
CA LEU A 200 21.11 -2.60 8.34
C LEU A 200 21.11 -1.81 9.65
N PRO A 201 20.30 -0.76 9.79
CA PRO A 201 20.30 0.06 10.99
C PRO A 201 20.05 -0.86 12.19
N VAL A 202 21.01 -0.87 13.12
CA VAL A 202 20.79 -1.46 14.44
C VAL A 202 19.55 -0.78 14.99
N LYS A 203 18.58 -1.57 15.47
CA LYS A 203 17.35 -1.01 16.05
C LYS A 203 17.75 0.00 17.12
N ASN A 204 17.03 1.12 17.20
CA ASN A 204 17.27 2.12 18.24
C ASN A 204 16.92 1.48 19.60
N THR A 205 17.93 1.02 20.32
CA THR A 205 17.78 0.28 21.59
C THR A 205 17.11 1.15 22.63
N GLU A 206 17.49 2.43 22.72
CA GLU A 206 16.87 3.38 23.64
C GLU A 206 15.37 3.58 23.33
N LYS A 207 14.99 3.64 22.06
CA LYS A 207 13.57 3.67 21.68
C LYS A 207 12.84 2.40 22.10
N LEU A 208 13.44 1.23 21.88
CA LEU A 208 12.85 -0.06 22.25
C LEU A 208 12.73 -0.22 23.75
N GLU A 209 13.76 0.14 24.51
CA GLU A 209 13.77 0.11 25.98
C GLU A 209 12.70 1.06 26.53
N ASN A 210 12.55 2.25 25.95
CA ASN A 210 11.48 3.16 26.33
C ASN A 210 10.08 2.59 26.02
N GLU A 211 9.89 1.94 24.87
CA GLU A 211 8.64 1.24 24.54
C GLU A 211 8.38 0.06 25.48
N ASP A 212 9.43 -0.68 25.87
CA ASP A 212 9.34 -1.83 26.76
C ASP A 212 9.11 -1.43 28.22
N ASN A 213 9.52 -0.23 28.63
CA ASN A 213 9.24 0.28 29.98
C ASN A 213 7.82 0.84 30.14
N LEU A 214 7.08 1.03 29.05
CA LEU A 214 5.68 1.44 29.13
C LEU A 214 4.83 0.31 29.74
N PRO A 215 3.86 0.65 30.61
CA PRO A 215 2.82 -0.28 31.03
C PRO A 215 2.14 -0.92 29.81
N LYS A 216 1.88 -2.22 29.87
CA LYS A 216 1.25 -2.97 28.76
C LYS A 216 -0.02 -3.62 29.26
N ILE A 217 -1.10 -3.44 28.51
CA ILE A 217 -2.29 -4.27 28.61
C ILE A 217 -2.18 -5.31 27.51
N ILE A 218 -1.95 -6.56 27.88
CA ILE A 218 -1.90 -7.68 26.94
C ILE A 218 -3.29 -8.30 26.88
N ILE A 219 -3.85 -8.31 25.69
CA ILE A 219 -5.11 -8.98 25.40
C ILE A 219 -4.78 -10.16 24.50
N ALA A 220 -4.82 -11.36 25.09
CA ALA A 220 -4.86 -12.60 24.35
C ALA A 220 -6.33 -12.96 24.15
N PHE A 221 -6.74 -13.10 22.89
CA PHE A 221 -8.13 -13.41 22.55
C PHE A 221 -8.29 -14.86 22.10
N ASP A 222 -9.40 -15.43 22.53
CA ASP A 222 -10.07 -16.53 21.85
C ASP A 222 -11.37 -15.99 21.22
N VAL A 223 -11.64 -16.33 19.96
CA VAL A 223 -12.72 -15.72 19.15
C VAL A 223 -14.11 -16.12 19.65
N GLU A 224 -14.20 -17.14 20.50
CA GLU A 224 -15.45 -17.68 21.06
C GLU A 224 -16.27 -16.66 21.87
N ARG A 225 -15.67 -15.54 22.30
CA ARG A 225 -16.39 -14.48 23.04
C ARG A 225 -17.36 -13.67 22.16
N TYR A 226 -17.12 -13.56 20.85
CA TYR A 226 -17.98 -12.79 19.94
C TYR A 226 -18.47 -13.66 18.79
N TRP A 227 -19.78 -13.78 18.66
CA TRP A 227 -20.44 -14.57 17.62
C TRP A 227 -21.49 -13.74 16.88
N GLY A 228 -21.91 -14.22 15.70
CA GLY A 228 -22.82 -13.52 14.80
C GLY A 228 -22.14 -12.64 13.75
N TYR A 229 -22.93 -12.09 12.82
CA TYR A 229 -22.43 -11.30 11.68
C TYR A 229 -21.74 -9.99 12.07
N ASP A 230 -22.02 -9.48 13.28
CA ASP A 230 -21.43 -8.27 13.83
C ASP A 230 -20.29 -8.55 14.82
N CYS A 231 -19.79 -9.80 14.89
CA CYS A 231 -18.73 -10.19 15.83
C CYS A 231 -17.48 -9.30 15.71
N ILE A 232 -17.01 -9.02 14.49
CA ILE A 232 -15.87 -8.14 14.23
C ILE A 232 -16.16 -6.72 14.76
N LYS A 233 -17.38 -6.22 14.54
CA LYS A 233 -17.76 -4.88 14.99
C LYS A 233 -17.76 -4.81 16.52
N LYS A 234 -18.39 -5.78 17.20
CA LYS A 234 -18.44 -5.87 18.67
C LYS A 234 -17.05 -6.00 19.28
N PHE A 235 -16.22 -6.87 18.73
CA PHE A 235 -14.82 -7.03 19.11
C PHE A 235 -14.05 -5.71 19.02
N CYS A 236 -14.17 -5.02 17.87
CA CYS A 236 -13.53 -3.73 17.66
C CYS A 236 -14.11 -2.64 18.58
N ASP A 237 -15.42 -2.64 18.85
CA ASP A 237 -16.06 -1.69 19.76
C ASP A 237 -15.48 -1.82 21.18
N ASP A 238 -15.30 -3.04 21.68
CA ASP A 238 -14.70 -3.27 22.99
C ASP A 238 -13.24 -2.81 23.03
N ILE A 239 -12.44 -3.11 22.01
CA ILE A 239 -11.03 -2.67 21.99
C ILE A 239 -10.93 -1.16 21.88
N TYR A 240 -11.64 -0.54 20.94
CA TYR A 240 -11.49 0.88 20.63
C TYR A 240 -12.23 1.78 21.61
N GLY A 241 -13.42 1.37 22.05
CA GLY A 241 -14.31 2.17 22.89
C GLY A 241 -14.11 1.96 24.39
N GLU A 242 -13.69 0.77 24.81
CA GLU A 242 -13.52 0.47 26.24
C GLU A 242 -12.05 0.33 26.64
N ILE A 243 -11.30 -0.53 25.96
CA ILE A 243 -9.99 -0.96 26.46
C ILE A 243 -8.90 0.06 26.13
N ALA A 244 -8.88 0.59 24.90
CA ALA A 244 -7.90 1.57 24.47
C ALA A 244 -7.96 2.89 25.27
N PRO A 245 -9.14 3.46 25.59
CA PRO A 245 -9.22 4.65 26.45
C PRO A 245 -8.73 4.38 27.87
N LYS A 246 -9.13 3.26 28.49
CA LYS A 246 -8.64 2.86 29.82
C LYS A 246 -7.12 2.67 29.83
N ALA A 247 -6.57 2.10 28.76
CA ALA A 247 -5.13 1.96 28.59
C ALA A 247 -4.45 3.33 28.44
N GLU A 248 -5.02 4.25 27.67
CA GLU A 248 -4.48 5.59 27.48
C GLU A 248 -4.43 6.38 28.79
N GLU A 249 -5.49 6.31 29.62
CA GLU A 249 -5.52 6.90 30.96
C GLU A 249 -4.40 6.33 31.87
N ALA A 250 -4.13 5.03 31.75
CA ALA A 250 -3.05 4.35 32.45
C ALA A 250 -1.66 4.56 31.79
N LYS A 251 -1.56 5.36 30.72
CA LYS A 251 -0.35 5.54 29.90
C LYS A 251 0.23 4.21 29.39
N ALA A 252 -0.66 3.29 29.05
CA ALA A 252 -0.36 1.94 28.61
C ALA A 252 -0.66 1.74 27.11
N ASN A 253 0.08 0.79 26.52
CA ASN A 253 -0.24 0.28 25.19
C ASN A 253 -1.07 -1.01 25.28
N VAL A 254 -1.97 -1.19 24.33
CA VAL A 254 -2.79 -2.40 24.17
C VAL A 254 -2.15 -3.31 23.13
N TYR A 255 -1.82 -4.54 23.50
CA TYR A 255 -1.30 -5.55 22.59
C TYR A 255 -2.35 -6.64 22.37
N VAL A 256 -2.75 -6.82 21.12
CA VAL A 256 -3.75 -7.80 20.71
C VAL A 256 -3.07 -8.88 19.88
N PHE A 257 -3.10 -10.11 20.36
CA PHE A 257 -2.48 -11.25 19.68
C PHE A 257 -3.53 -12.19 19.11
N ALA A 258 -3.38 -12.53 17.82
CA ALA A 258 -4.10 -13.63 17.19
C ALA A 258 -3.10 -14.57 16.51
N HIS A 259 -3.37 -15.87 16.54
CA HIS A 259 -2.47 -16.88 16.01
C HIS A 259 -2.68 -17.06 14.50
N ASN A 260 -1.65 -16.76 13.71
CA ASN A 260 -1.74 -16.65 12.25
C ASN A 260 -2.62 -15.47 11.77
N ALA A 261 -2.65 -14.38 12.54
CA ALA A 261 -3.43 -13.18 12.24
C ALA A 261 -3.13 -12.60 10.86
N LYS A 262 -1.88 -12.75 10.37
CA LYS A 262 -1.45 -12.24 9.08
C LYS A 262 -2.08 -12.93 7.88
N GLY A 263 -2.54 -14.16 8.08
CA GLY A 263 -3.19 -14.96 7.06
C GLY A 263 -4.69 -14.70 6.93
N PHE A 264 -5.32 -14.19 8.00
CA PHE A 264 -6.77 -14.12 8.11
C PHE A 264 -7.24 -12.85 8.84
N ASP A 265 -7.11 -12.81 10.18
CA ASP A 265 -7.81 -11.85 11.05
C ASP A 265 -7.47 -10.40 10.77
N SER A 266 -6.20 -10.11 10.47
CA SER A 266 -5.71 -8.73 10.31
C SER A 266 -6.38 -7.99 9.15
N HIS A 267 -6.83 -8.70 8.12
CA HIS A 267 -7.57 -8.10 7.00
C HIS A 267 -8.97 -7.65 7.42
N PHE A 268 -9.63 -8.39 8.32
CA PHE A 268 -10.93 -7.98 8.87
C PHE A 268 -10.80 -6.74 9.75
N ILE A 269 -9.74 -6.67 10.57
CA ILE A 269 -9.44 -5.50 11.40
C ILE A 269 -9.16 -4.26 10.54
N LEU A 270 -8.31 -4.40 9.52
CA LEU A 270 -8.02 -3.29 8.60
C LEU A 270 -9.28 -2.80 7.87
N ARG A 271 -10.15 -3.73 7.45
CA ARG A 271 -11.43 -3.39 6.81
C ARG A 271 -12.34 -2.61 7.76
N ASP A 272 -12.49 -3.07 9.00
CA ASP A 272 -13.32 -2.39 10.01
C ASP A 272 -12.79 -0.97 10.32
N LEU A 273 -11.47 -0.81 10.46
CA LEU A 273 -10.85 0.52 10.63
C LEU A 273 -11.14 1.47 9.46
N PHE A 274 -11.10 0.95 8.23
CA PHE A 274 -11.42 1.73 7.04
C PHE A 274 -12.90 2.12 6.99
N SER A 275 -13.79 1.20 7.32
CA SER A 275 -15.25 1.43 7.37
C SER A 275 -15.67 2.45 8.42
N ARG A 276 -14.88 2.64 9.47
CA ARG A 276 -15.14 3.60 10.56
C ARG A 276 -14.57 5.00 10.32
N GLU A 277 -13.91 5.24 9.19
CA GLU A 277 -13.32 6.53 8.82
C GLU A 277 -12.39 7.12 9.90
N PHE A 278 -11.60 6.28 10.57
CA PHE A 278 -10.64 6.76 11.57
C PHE A 278 -9.72 7.85 10.99
N THR A 279 -9.63 8.98 11.68
CA THR A 279 -8.78 10.12 11.29
C THR A 279 -7.30 9.82 11.47
N THR A 280 -6.97 8.88 12.37
CA THR A 280 -5.61 8.42 12.61
C THR A 280 -5.22 7.38 11.57
N LYS A 281 -4.16 7.68 10.82
CA LYS A 281 -3.61 6.75 9.83
C LYS A 281 -2.96 5.56 10.54
N PRO A 282 -3.33 4.31 10.23
CA PRO A 282 -2.67 3.14 10.79
C PRO A 282 -1.25 2.97 10.24
N GLU A 283 -0.33 2.48 11.07
CA GLU A 283 0.99 2.01 10.65
C GLU A 283 0.95 0.50 10.43
N ILE A 284 1.33 0.05 9.23
CA ILE A 284 1.15 -1.34 8.82
C ILE A 284 2.49 -1.92 8.35
N ILE A 285 2.82 -3.10 8.86
CA ILE A 285 3.95 -3.90 8.39
C ILE A 285 3.38 -5.08 7.60
N MET A 286 3.76 -5.20 6.33
CA MET A 286 3.27 -6.25 5.44
C MET A 286 4.40 -7.15 4.95
N VAL A 287 4.05 -8.40 4.63
CA VAL A 287 4.88 -9.36 3.89
C VAL A 287 4.07 -9.84 2.70
N GLY A 288 4.37 -9.32 1.52
CA GLY A 288 3.52 -9.49 0.35
C GLY A 288 2.13 -8.89 0.60
N ASN A 289 1.09 -9.72 0.49
CA ASN A 289 -0.32 -9.37 0.76
C ASN A 289 -0.78 -9.68 2.20
N LYS A 290 0.13 -10.17 3.06
CA LYS A 290 -0.17 -10.53 4.46
C LYS A 290 0.17 -9.38 5.39
N ILE A 291 -0.74 -9.06 6.31
CA ILE A 291 -0.56 -7.99 7.30
C ILE A 291 0.07 -8.58 8.55
N LEU A 292 1.37 -8.36 8.74
CA LEU A 292 2.12 -8.94 9.86
C LEU A 292 1.87 -8.20 11.18
N LYS A 293 1.73 -6.88 11.10
CA LYS A 293 1.46 -6.00 12.24
C LYS A 293 0.62 -4.81 11.80
N LEU A 294 -0.34 -4.43 12.63
CA LEU A 294 -1.16 -3.23 12.44
C LEU A 294 -1.20 -2.43 13.74
N ASP A 295 -0.78 -1.18 13.64
CA ASP A 295 -0.71 -0.23 14.76
C ASP A 295 -1.68 0.93 14.51
N ILE A 296 -2.50 1.27 15.50
CA ILE A 296 -3.37 2.46 15.49
C ILE A 296 -3.47 3.05 16.90
N GLY A 297 -3.13 4.34 17.05
CA GLY A 297 -3.08 4.96 18.38
C GLY A 297 -2.15 4.22 19.35
N ASN A 298 -2.66 3.84 20.52
CA ASN A 298 -1.99 3.01 21.53
C ASN A 298 -2.24 1.49 21.36
N ILE A 299 -2.88 1.05 20.27
CA ILE A 299 -3.21 -0.36 20.02
C ILE A 299 -2.23 -0.97 19.02
N ARG A 300 -1.84 -2.22 19.28
CA ARG A 300 -0.88 -3.01 18.49
C ARG A 300 -1.47 -4.40 18.22
N PHE A 301 -1.93 -4.63 17.00
CA PHE A 301 -2.37 -5.94 16.54
C PHE A 301 -1.17 -6.72 15.99
N MET A 302 -0.94 -7.92 16.51
CA MET A 302 0.25 -8.71 16.23
C MET A 302 -0.10 -10.17 15.92
N ASP A 303 0.59 -10.74 14.94
CA ASP A 303 0.51 -12.16 14.63
C ASP A 303 1.45 -12.97 15.55
N SER A 304 0.86 -13.75 16.45
CA SER A 304 1.62 -14.58 17.39
C SER A 304 2.40 -15.70 16.69
N LEU A 305 2.05 -16.10 15.46
CA LEU A 305 2.81 -17.09 14.67
C LEU A 305 4.21 -16.58 14.28
N CYS A 306 4.43 -15.25 14.27
CA CYS A 306 5.76 -14.68 14.06
C CYS A 306 6.70 -14.86 15.27
N ILE A 307 6.13 -15.11 16.45
CA ILE A 307 6.85 -15.35 17.70
C ILE A 307 6.92 -16.86 17.95
N PHE A 308 5.76 -17.51 17.91
CA PHE A 308 5.57 -18.94 18.08
C PHE A 308 5.43 -19.60 16.71
N GLN A 309 6.56 -19.93 16.07
CA GLN A 309 6.61 -20.43 14.68
C GLN A 309 6.18 -21.91 14.54
N GLN A 310 5.08 -22.27 15.17
CA GLN A 310 4.46 -23.59 15.10
C GLN A 310 2.93 -23.47 15.25
N PRO A 311 2.17 -24.44 14.73
CA PRO A 311 0.72 -24.49 14.91
C PRO A 311 0.29 -24.45 16.38
N LEU A 312 -0.87 -23.84 16.64
CA LEU A 312 -1.43 -23.69 17.98
C LEU A 312 -1.60 -25.01 18.73
N ASP A 313 -1.94 -26.10 18.04
CA ASP A 313 -2.12 -27.44 18.64
C ASP A 313 -0.80 -28.07 19.10
N LYS A 314 0.35 -27.61 18.58
CA LYS A 314 1.68 -28.10 18.99
C LYS A 314 2.28 -27.30 20.13
N LEU A 315 1.75 -26.11 20.42
CA LEU A 315 2.29 -25.23 21.46
C LEU A 315 2.27 -25.88 22.85
N PRO A 316 1.17 -26.52 23.32
CA PRO A 316 1.16 -27.13 24.65
C PRO A 316 2.30 -28.13 24.85
N LYS A 317 2.48 -29.05 23.90
CA LYS A 317 3.57 -30.03 23.94
C LYS A 317 4.95 -29.39 23.94
N ALA A 318 5.16 -28.35 23.13
CA ALA A 318 6.45 -27.67 23.04
C ALA A 318 6.86 -26.96 24.35
N TYR A 319 5.86 -26.54 25.14
CA TYR A 319 6.07 -25.88 26.43
C TYR A 319 5.83 -26.80 27.65
N GLY A 320 5.61 -28.10 27.43
CA GLY A 320 5.38 -29.06 28.51
C GLY A 320 4.03 -28.89 29.23
N LEU A 321 3.05 -28.27 28.58
CA LEU A 321 1.68 -28.13 29.08
C LEU A 321 0.87 -29.39 28.74
N SER A 322 -0.01 -29.80 29.66
CA SER A 322 -0.88 -30.97 29.50
C SER A 322 -2.21 -30.66 28.80
N GLU A 323 -2.40 -29.44 28.33
CA GLU A 323 -3.63 -28.99 27.69
C GLU A 323 -3.75 -29.58 26.27
N ILE A 324 -4.91 -30.18 25.98
CA ILE A 324 -5.24 -30.70 24.66
C ILE A 324 -6.20 -29.70 24.01
N LYS A 325 -5.83 -29.21 22.83
CA LYS A 325 -6.72 -28.36 22.03
C LYS A 325 -7.89 -29.21 21.54
N GLY A 326 -9.11 -28.80 21.85
CA GLY A 326 -10.34 -29.41 21.29
C GLY A 326 -10.51 -29.12 19.80
N PHE A 327 -11.51 -29.76 19.19
CA PHE A 327 -11.87 -29.55 17.79
C PHE A 327 -13.18 -28.79 17.66
N PHE A 328 -13.24 -27.87 16.69
CA PHE A 328 -14.41 -27.03 16.45
C PHE A 328 -15.18 -27.50 15.20
N PRO A 329 -16.51 -27.68 15.27
CA PRO A 329 -17.33 -28.10 14.14
C PRO A 329 -17.65 -26.92 13.21
N HIS A 330 -16.75 -26.57 12.29
CA HIS A 330 -16.87 -25.34 11.49
C HIS A 330 -18.15 -25.27 10.65
N GLU A 331 -18.59 -26.38 10.03
CA GLU A 331 -19.83 -26.37 9.22
C GLU A 331 -21.10 -26.25 10.08
N PHE A 332 -21.01 -26.55 11.38
CA PHE A 332 -22.12 -26.38 12.31
C PHE A 332 -22.35 -24.92 12.70
N ASN A 333 -21.36 -24.04 12.47
CA ASN A 333 -21.41 -22.62 12.77
C ASN A 333 -22.31 -21.85 11.79
N GLN A 334 -23.62 -22.12 11.87
CA GLN A 334 -24.67 -21.50 11.08
C GLN A 334 -25.63 -20.75 12.01
N GLU A 335 -26.29 -19.72 11.48
CA GLU A 335 -27.19 -18.86 12.25
C GLU A 335 -28.28 -19.62 13.01
N ALA A 336 -28.81 -20.68 12.38
CA ALA A 336 -29.81 -21.56 13.00
C ALA A 336 -29.31 -22.27 14.27
N ASN A 337 -27.98 -22.44 14.41
CA ASN A 337 -27.33 -23.19 15.48
C ASN A 337 -26.62 -22.30 16.50
N PHE A 338 -26.67 -20.97 16.38
CA PHE A 338 -25.91 -20.11 17.29
C PHE A 338 -26.37 -20.18 18.76
N ASN A 339 -27.65 -20.50 19.00
CA ASN A 339 -28.19 -20.74 20.34
C ASN A 339 -28.45 -22.23 20.58
N TYR A 340 -27.71 -23.10 19.90
CA TYR A 340 -27.88 -24.54 20.04
C TYR A 340 -27.40 -24.99 21.43
N GLU A 341 -28.32 -25.50 22.23
CA GLU A 341 -28.05 -26.23 23.46
C GLU A 341 -28.52 -27.67 23.24
N GLY A 342 -27.57 -28.60 23.12
CA GLY A 342 -27.87 -29.98 22.79
C GLY A 342 -26.61 -30.85 22.73
N PRO A 343 -26.75 -32.13 22.36
CA PRO A 343 -25.63 -33.07 22.26
C PRO A 343 -24.60 -32.63 21.22
N MET A 344 -23.38 -33.17 21.33
CA MET A 344 -22.30 -32.95 20.36
C MET A 344 -22.78 -33.04 18.89
N PRO A 345 -22.48 -32.05 18.03
CA PRO A 345 -22.85 -32.07 16.62
C PRO A 345 -22.33 -33.30 15.88
N ASP A 346 -23.01 -33.74 14.83
CA ASP A 346 -22.58 -34.87 14.01
C ASP A 346 -21.14 -34.68 13.48
N LEU A 347 -20.35 -35.76 13.48
CA LEU A 347 -18.97 -35.77 13.02
C LEU A 347 -18.78 -35.17 11.62
N LYS A 348 -19.80 -35.21 10.75
CA LYS A 348 -19.75 -34.58 9.42
C LYS A 348 -19.42 -33.09 9.46
N TYR A 349 -19.81 -32.38 10.52
CA TYR A 349 -19.59 -30.93 10.66
C TYR A 349 -18.14 -30.54 10.99
N PHE A 350 -17.27 -31.53 11.23
CA PHE A 350 -15.86 -31.33 11.53
C PHE A 350 -14.94 -31.42 10.30
N GLU A 351 -15.50 -31.51 9.09
CA GLU A 351 -14.76 -31.34 7.83
C GLU A 351 -13.58 -32.33 7.64
N LEU A 352 -13.72 -33.58 8.10
CA LEU A 352 -12.64 -34.57 8.11
C LEU A 352 -12.05 -34.84 6.72
N GLU A 353 -12.83 -34.62 5.66
CA GLU A 353 -12.42 -34.81 4.26
C GLU A 353 -11.34 -33.81 3.79
N TYR A 354 -11.26 -32.63 4.41
CA TYR A 354 -10.24 -31.60 4.10
C TYR A 354 -8.97 -31.76 4.93
N MET A 355 -8.90 -32.80 5.77
CA MET A 355 -7.80 -33.03 6.70
C MET A 355 -6.92 -34.22 6.30
N THR A 356 -5.70 -34.24 6.84
CA THR A 356 -4.82 -35.41 6.69
C THR A 356 -5.43 -36.65 7.37
N PRO A 357 -5.19 -37.87 6.88
CA PRO A 357 -5.72 -39.10 7.48
C PRO A 357 -5.38 -39.25 8.97
N SER A 358 -4.19 -38.81 9.38
CA SER A 358 -3.77 -38.83 10.79
C SER A 358 -4.61 -37.89 11.66
N LYS A 359 -4.87 -36.66 11.18
CA LYS A 359 -5.67 -35.68 11.93
C LYS A 359 -7.15 -36.09 11.97
N ALA A 360 -7.67 -36.64 10.88
CA ALA A 360 -9.03 -37.18 10.83
C ALA A 360 -9.23 -38.33 11.82
N ALA A 361 -8.23 -39.20 11.99
CA ALA A 361 -8.26 -40.26 13.00
C ALA A 361 -8.20 -39.71 14.44
N GLU A 362 -7.38 -38.68 14.68
CA GLU A 362 -7.30 -37.98 15.97
C GLU A 362 -8.64 -37.35 16.35
N ILE A 363 -9.31 -36.68 15.40
CA ILE A 363 -10.63 -36.07 15.61
C ILE A 363 -11.68 -37.14 15.92
N LYS A 364 -11.69 -38.27 15.19
CA LYS A 364 -12.61 -39.37 15.47
C LYS A 364 -12.46 -39.92 16.88
N CYS A 365 -11.22 -40.19 17.31
CA CYS A 365 -10.96 -40.69 18.65
C CYS A 365 -11.42 -39.68 19.72
N TRP A 366 -11.07 -38.40 19.54
CA TRP A 366 -11.52 -37.33 20.44
C TRP A 366 -13.05 -37.21 20.45
N TYR A 367 -13.72 -37.30 19.30
CA TYR A 367 -15.16 -37.21 19.17
C TYR A 367 -15.87 -38.33 19.91
N ASP A 368 -15.43 -39.58 19.70
CA ASP A 368 -15.99 -40.75 20.37
C ASP A 368 -15.82 -40.65 21.89
N GLU A 369 -14.68 -40.11 22.36
CA GLU A 369 -14.45 -39.81 23.78
C GLU A 369 -15.37 -38.71 24.32
N GLN A 370 -15.60 -37.63 23.57
CA GLN A 370 -16.51 -36.56 24.01
C GLN A 370 -17.97 -37.05 24.07
N VAL A 371 -18.44 -37.76 23.03
CA VAL A 371 -19.80 -38.29 22.97
C VAL A 371 -20.06 -39.35 24.06
N ALA A 372 -19.02 -40.09 24.48
CA ALA A 372 -19.14 -41.04 25.58
C ALA A 372 -19.15 -40.39 26.97
N ASN A 373 -18.66 -39.15 27.08
CA ASN A 373 -18.59 -38.39 28.34
C ASN A 373 -19.73 -37.37 28.52
N ASP A 374 -20.41 -36.98 27.43
CA ASP A 374 -21.71 -36.28 27.41
C ASP A 374 -22.86 -37.21 27.84
#